data_AF-A0A6P2FDD2-F1
#
_entry.id   AF-A0A6P2FDD2-F1
#
_cell.length_a   1.000
_cell.length_b   1.000
_cell.length_c   1.000
_cell.angle_alpha   90.00
_cell.angle_beta   90.00
_cell.angle_gamma   90.00
#
_symmetry.space_group_name_H-M   'P 1'
#
loop_
_entity.id
_entity.type
_entity.pdbx_description
1 polymer ?
#
loop_
_entity_poly.entity_id
_entity_poly.type
_entity_poly.pdbx_seq_one_letter_code
_entity_poly.pdbx_strand_id
1 'polypeptide(L)'
;MDTAIGLALLSLFAATLLSNVLARKRDQLLAFDPVTHEARELLLRERDAPVPLGPTLTPEHWARLEAAQPRWRRETFDAARARYHEARSAFSRNDLDGQLYYPDPAAIVGAAHAVLILTERF
;
A
#
# COMPACT_ATOMS: atom_id res chain seq x y z
N MET A 1 -20.42 -24.20 38.19
CA MET A 1 -19.24 -23.44 37.70
C MET A 1 -18.81 -23.91 36.31
N ASP A 2 -19.02 -25.18 35.96
CA ASP A 2 -18.56 -25.77 34.68
C ASP A 2 -19.25 -25.23 33.43
N THR A 3 -20.52 -24.81 33.53
CA THR A 3 -21.28 -24.23 32.41
C THR A 3 -20.75 -22.86 31.97
N ALA A 4 -20.23 -22.06 32.92
CA ALA A 4 -19.67 -20.74 32.62
C ALA A 4 -18.33 -20.84 31.84
N ILE A 5 -17.51 -21.84 32.18
CA ILE A 5 -16.24 -22.12 31.50
C ILE A 5 -16.52 -22.63 30.08
N GLY A 6 -17.49 -23.54 29.92
CA GLY A 6 -17.92 -24.02 28.60
C GLY A 6 -18.44 -22.89 27.71
N LEU A 7 -19.25 -21.98 28.25
CA LEU A 7 -19.75 -20.82 27.50
C LEU A 7 -18.62 -19.85 27.09
N ALA A 8 -17.65 -19.62 27.98
CA ALA A 8 -16.52 -18.74 27.71
C ALA A 8 -15.62 -19.29 26.59
N LEU A 9 -15.35 -20.60 26.60
CA LEU A 9 -14.57 -21.25 25.54
C LEU A 9 -15.30 -21.24 24.20
N LEU A 10 -16.62 -21.47 24.20
CA LEU A 10 -17.43 -21.46 22.99
C LEU A 10 -17.53 -20.04 22.39
N SER A 11 -17.64 -19.02 23.25
CA SER A 11 -17.56 -17.60 22.90
C SER A 11 -16.22 -17.25 22.24
N LEU A 12 -15.10 -17.64 22.87
CA LEU A 12 -13.76 -17.39 22.34
C LEU A 12 -13.56 -18.09 20.99
N PHE A 13 -14.00 -19.33 20.87
CA PHE A 13 -13.92 -20.09 19.63
C PHE A 13 -14.75 -19.45 18.51
N ALA A 14 -16.00 -19.06 18.81
CA ALA A 14 -16.87 -18.37 17.86
C ALA A 14 -16.29 -17.02 17.43
N ALA A 15 -15.75 -16.22 18.35
CA ALA A 15 -15.11 -14.94 18.06
C ALA A 15 -13.88 -15.11 17.15
N THR A 16 -13.04 -16.11 17.43
CA THR A 16 -11.86 -16.44 16.62
C THR A 16 -12.26 -16.88 15.21
N LEU A 17 -13.25 -17.75 15.11
CA LEU A 17 -13.73 -18.28 13.84
C LEU A 17 -14.38 -17.17 12.99
N LEU A 18 -15.18 -16.30 13.61
CA LEU A 18 -15.77 -15.13 12.95
C LEU A 18 -14.70 -14.14 12.48
N SER A 19 -13.66 -13.90 13.29
CA SER A 19 -12.53 -13.04 12.92
C SER A 19 -11.80 -13.57 11.68
N ASN A 20 -11.53 -14.88 11.63
CA ASN A 20 -10.90 -15.52 10.47
C ASN A 20 -11.78 -15.48 9.22
N VAL A 21 -13.10 -15.68 9.35
CA VAL A 21 -14.04 -15.58 8.22
C VAL A 21 -14.12 -14.15 7.69
N LEU A 22 -14.17 -13.15 8.57
CA LEU A 22 -14.18 -11.73 8.20
C LEU A 22 -12.88 -11.32 7.52
N ALA A 23 -11.73 -11.76 8.04
CA ALA A 23 -10.42 -11.53 7.43
C ALA A 23 -10.40 -12.13 6.01
N ARG A 24 -10.81 -13.39 5.85
CA ARG A 24 -10.84 -14.06 4.54
C ARG A 24 -11.78 -13.39 3.54
N LYS A 25 -12.96 -12.93 3.97
CA LYS A 25 -13.88 -12.19 3.09
C LYS A 25 -13.31 -10.83 2.70
N ARG A 26 -12.67 -10.13 3.63
CA ARG A 26 -11.99 -8.86 3.34
C ARG A 26 -10.88 -9.05 2.31
N ASP A 27 -10.07 -10.09 2.46
CA ASP A 27 -8.98 -10.41 1.54
C ASP A 27 -9.54 -10.79 0.15
N GLN A 28 -10.66 -11.51 0.07
CA GLN A 28 -11.35 -11.78 -1.19
C GLN A 28 -11.91 -10.53 -1.87
N LEU A 29 -12.42 -9.56 -1.10
CA LEU A 29 -12.93 -8.29 -1.63
C LEU A 29 -11.79 -7.39 -2.13
N LEU A 30 -10.64 -7.41 -1.45
CA LEU A 30 -9.45 -6.65 -1.85
C LEU A 30 -8.76 -7.27 -3.08
N ALA A 31 -8.78 -8.60 -3.22
CA ALA A 31 -8.21 -9.30 -4.38
C ALA A 31 -8.88 -8.94 -5.72
N PHE A 32 -10.09 -8.37 -5.69
CA PHE A 32 -10.85 -7.96 -6.87
C PHE A 32 -11.03 -6.44 -7.00
N ASP A 33 -10.31 -5.62 -6.21
CA ASP A 33 -10.40 -4.16 -6.35
C ASP A 33 -9.59 -3.69 -7.57
N PRO A 34 -10.23 -3.27 -8.68
CA PRO A 34 -9.52 -2.87 -9.90
C PRO A 34 -8.59 -1.68 -9.66
N VAL A 35 -8.93 -0.80 -8.71
CA VAL A 35 -8.15 0.38 -8.35
C VAL A 35 -6.86 -0.02 -7.63
N THR A 36 -6.91 -1.07 -6.80
CA THR A 36 -5.72 -1.60 -6.12
C THR A 36 -4.81 -2.33 -7.10
N HIS A 37 -5.38 -3.05 -8.08
CA HIS A 37 -4.62 -3.68 -9.16
C HIS A 37 -3.93 -2.63 -10.05
N GLU A 38 -4.64 -1.58 -10.47
CA GLU A 38 -4.08 -0.48 -11.25
C GLU A 38 -2.95 0.24 -10.50
N ALA A 39 -3.15 0.52 -9.21
CA ALA A 39 -2.12 1.10 -8.35
C ALA A 39 -0.84 0.25 -8.33
N ARG A 40 -0.99 -1.08 -8.22
CA ARG A 40 0.13 -2.01 -8.22
C ARG A 40 0.88 -2.01 -9.56
N GLU A 41 0.16 -2.05 -10.68
CA GLU A 41 0.76 -2.01 -12.02
C GLU A 41 1.55 -0.70 -12.24
N LEU A 42 1.02 0.43 -11.78
CA LEU A 42 1.73 1.72 -11.84
C LEU A 42 3.01 1.70 -10.99
N LEU A 43 2.95 1.16 -9.77
CA LEU A 43 4.12 1.04 -8.91
C LEU A 43 5.18 0.09 -9.49
N LEU A 44 4.77 -1.03 -10.08
CA LEU A 44 5.67 -1.95 -10.79
C LEU A 44 6.35 -1.26 -11.96
N ARG A 45 5.58 -0.50 -12.75
CA ARG A 45 6.12 0.29 -13.86
C ARG A 45 7.14 1.33 -13.40
N GLU A 46 6.86 2.03 -12.31
CA GLU A 46 7.82 3.00 -11.75
C GLU A 46 9.07 2.36 -11.16
N ARG A 47 8.95 1.14 -10.62
CA ARG A 47 10.09 0.34 -10.17
C ARG A 47 10.95 -0.13 -11.35
N ASP A 48 10.34 -0.51 -12.47
CA ASP A 48 11.05 -1.10 -13.59
C ASP A 48 11.62 -0.03 -14.56
N ALA A 49 10.87 1.05 -14.80
CA ALA A 49 11.27 2.15 -15.70
C ALA A 49 10.55 3.47 -15.35
N PRO A 50 11.09 4.27 -14.41
CA PRO A 50 10.47 5.55 -14.02
C PRO A 50 10.57 6.60 -15.14
N VAL A 51 9.45 7.29 -15.42
CA VAL A 51 9.34 8.32 -16.48
C VAL A 51 8.98 9.68 -15.88
N PRO A 52 9.71 10.77 -16.14
CA PRO A 52 9.54 12.06 -15.41
C PRO A 52 8.13 12.64 -15.44
N LEU A 53 7.43 12.50 -16.57
CA LEU A 53 6.07 13.00 -16.77
C LEU A 53 5.06 11.86 -17.02
N GLY A 54 5.41 10.64 -16.59
CA GLY A 54 4.55 9.47 -16.70
C GLY A 54 3.35 9.50 -15.73
N PRO A 55 2.31 8.69 -16.01
CA PRO A 55 1.20 8.50 -15.09
C PRO A 55 1.70 7.93 -13.75
N THR A 56 1.10 8.39 -12.65
CA THR A 56 1.47 8.02 -11.27
C THR A 56 0.21 7.67 -10.48
N LEU A 57 0.38 7.28 -9.21
CA LEU A 57 -0.73 7.00 -8.31
C LEU A 57 -1.62 8.24 -8.07
N THR A 58 -2.92 8.11 -8.39
CA THR A 58 -3.96 9.11 -8.12
C THR A 58 -4.32 9.14 -6.63
N PRO A 59 -5.03 10.18 -6.14
CA PRO A 59 -5.56 10.20 -4.78
C PRO A 59 -6.44 8.99 -4.46
N GLU A 60 -7.16 8.47 -5.46
CA GLU A 60 -8.00 7.28 -5.30
C GLU A 60 -7.17 6.03 -5.08
N HIS A 61 -6.09 5.84 -5.87
CA HIS A 61 -5.12 4.76 -5.65
C HIS A 61 -4.58 4.77 -4.21
N TRP A 62 -4.18 5.94 -3.72
CA TRP A 62 -3.69 6.08 -2.34
C TRP A 62 -4.73 5.75 -1.29
N ALA A 63 -5.96 6.22 -1.45
CA ALA A 63 -7.05 5.92 -0.52
C ALA A 63 -7.33 4.42 -0.43
N ARG A 64 -7.27 3.70 -1.55
CA ARG A 64 -7.45 2.23 -1.58
C ARG A 64 -6.29 1.49 -0.94
N LEU A 65 -5.06 1.86 -1.28
CA LEU A 65 -3.87 1.28 -0.67
C LEU A 65 -3.85 1.50 0.85
N GLU A 66 -4.22 2.70 1.33
CA GLU A 66 -4.32 3.03 2.75
C GLU A 66 -5.45 2.24 3.45
N ALA A 67 -6.61 2.09 2.79
CA ALA A 67 -7.74 1.32 3.32
C ALA A 67 -7.43 -0.17 3.47
N ALA A 68 -6.56 -0.72 2.61
CA ALA A 68 -6.08 -2.09 2.73
C ALA A 68 -5.18 -2.28 3.97
N GLN A 69 -4.42 -1.25 4.37
CA GLN A 69 -3.43 -1.38 5.45
C GLN A 69 -4.07 -1.66 6.82
N PRO A 70 -3.55 -2.65 7.58
CA PRO A 70 -3.95 -2.83 8.95
C PRO A 70 -3.49 -1.64 9.81
N ARG A 71 -4.26 -1.28 10.83
CA ARG A 71 -4.03 -0.08 11.67
C ARG A 71 -2.60 0.03 12.19
N TRP A 72 -1.99 -1.08 12.60
CA TRP A 72 -0.64 -1.13 13.16
C TRP A 72 0.49 -0.86 12.14
N ARG A 73 0.20 -0.87 10.83
CA ARG A 73 1.17 -0.52 9.76
C ARG A 73 0.99 0.90 9.20
N ARG A 74 -0.01 1.65 9.66
CA ARG A 74 -0.36 2.96 9.06
C ARG A 74 0.81 3.94 9.04
N GLU A 75 1.50 4.11 10.17
CA GLU A 75 2.65 5.02 10.25
C GLU A 75 3.76 4.66 9.26
N THR A 76 4.05 3.37 9.10
CA THR A 76 5.06 2.89 8.13
C THR A 76 4.60 3.13 6.69
N PHE A 77 3.31 2.94 6.41
CA PHE A 77 2.74 3.22 5.10
C PHE A 77 2.76 4.72 4.77
N ASP A 78 2.39 5.58 5.72
CA ASP A 78 2.41 7.03 5.56
C ASP A 78 3.84 7.54 5.30
N ALA A 79 4.83 6.98 6.01
CA ALA A 79 6.24 7.29 5.75
C ALA A 79 6.69 6.85 4.34
N ALA A 80 6.26 5.67 3.86
CA ALA A 80 6.55 5.21 2.51
C ALA A 80 5.89 6.11 1.44
N ARG A 81 4.62 6.50 1.67
CA ARG A 81 3.89 7.43 0.81
C ARG A 81 4.56 8.79 0.73
N ALA A 82 5.03 9.33 1.86
CA ALA A 82 5.74 10.61 1.89
C ALA A 82 7.04 10.56 1.07
N ARG A 83 7.85 9.51 1.26
CA ARG A 83 9.09 9.28 0.49
C ARG A 83 8.82 9.14 -1.00
N TYR A 84 7.74 8.45 -1.37
CA TYR A 84 7.32 8.35 -2.77
C TYR A 84 6.97 9.71 -3.37
N HIS A 85 6.16 10.53 -2.68
CA HIS A 85 5.83 11.87 -3.17
C HIS A 85 7.06 12.78 -3.27
N GLU A 86 7.99 12.68 -2.32
CA GLU A 86 9.25 13.42 -2.34
C GLU A 86 10.11 13.01 -3.55
N ALA A 87 10.34 11.70 -3.74
CA ALA A 87 11.07 11.18 -4.88
C ALA A 87 10.42 11.59 -6.21
N ARG A 88 9.08 11.53 -6.29
CA ARG A 88 8.35 11.91 -7.50
C ARG A 88 8.41 13.41 -7.78
N SER A 89 8.30 14.24 -6.75
CA SER A 89 8.43 15.70 -6.85
C SER A 89 9.82 16.09 -7.32
N ALA A 90 10.87 15.50 -6.73
CA ALA A 90 12.26 15.70 -7.14
C ALA A 90 12.50 15.26 -8.58
N PHE A 91 11.96 14.11 -8.98
CA PHE A 91 12.13 13.56 -10.32
C PHE A 91 11.33 14.28 -11.41
N SER A 92 10.21 14.92 -11.05
CA SER A 92 9.41 15.76 -11.97
C SER A 92 9.99 17.16 -12.17
N ARG A 93 10.81 17.64 -11.22
CA ARG A 93 11.50 18.94 -11.29
C ARG A 93 12.71 18.81 -12.21
N ASN A 94 12.46 18.82 -13.52
CA ASN A 94 13.49 18.87 -14.55
C ASN A 94 14.12 20.26 -14.73
N ASP A 95 13.63 21.28 -14.03
CA ASP A 95 14.03 22.68 -14.25
C ASP A 95 14.15 23.43 -12.92
N LEU A 96 15.33 23.38 -12.32
CA LEU A 96 15.78 24.32 -11.29
C LEU A 96 17.04 24.97 -11.86
N ASP A 97 16.96 26.26 -12.18
CA ASP A 97 18.06 27.12 -12.65
C ASP A 97 18.71 26.76 -14.00
N GLY A 98 17.98 26.17 -14.95
CA GLY A 98 18.47 25.95 -16.32
C GLY A 98 19.62 24.93 -16.43
N GLN A 99 19.91 24.19 -15.35
CA GLN A 99 20.77 23.01 -15.40
C GLN A 99 19.89 21.77 -15.50
N LEU A 100 20.15 20.94 -16.52
CA LEU A 100 19.50 19.65 -16.72
C LEU A 100 19.90 18.72 -15.56
N TYR A 101 19.16 18.77 -14.45
CA TYR A 101 19.34 17.84 -13.36
C TYR A 101 18.88 16.48 -13.87
N TYR A 102 19.81 15.53 -14.02
CA TYR A 102 19.44 14.15 -14.32
C TYR A 102 18.67 13.62 -13.10
N PRO A 103 17.36 13.39 -13.24
CA PRO A 103 16.57 13.01 -12.08
C PRO A 103 16.96 11.58 -11.70
N ASP A 104 17.36 11.35 -10.45
CA ASP A 104 17.85 10.03 -10.00
C ASP A 104 16.71 9.00 -10.06
N PRO A 105 16.72 8.06 -11.01
CA PRO A 105 15.66 7.07 -11.13
C PRO A 105 15.67 6.11 -9.94
N ALA A 106 16.82 5.89 -9.29
CA ALA A 106 16.95 4.94 -8.18
C ALA A 106 16.11 5.38 -6.97
N ALA A 107 15.95 6.68 -6.74
CA ALA A 107 15.12 7.22 -5.68
C ALA A 107 13.63 6.85 -5.86
N ILE A 108 13.10 6.97 -7.09
CA ILE A 108 11.73 6.52 -7.39
C ILE A 108 11.64 5.01 -7.28
N VAL A 109 12.58 4.27 -7.87
CA VAL A 109 12.55 2.80 -7.85
C VAL A 109 12.51 2.28 -6.42
N GLY A 110 13.36 2.82 -5.53
CA GLY A 110 13.39 2.46 -4.12
C GLY A 110 12.11 2.84 -3.38
N ALA A 111 11.55 4.03 -3.65
CA ALA A 111 10.31 4.48 -3.01
C ALA A 111 9.09 3.66 -3.48
N ALA A 112 8.96 3.40 -4.79
CA ALA A 112 7.91 2.56 -5.35
C ALA A 112 8.01 1.12 -4.81
N HIS A 113 9.22 0.58 -4.71
CA HIS A 113 9.45 -0.74 -4.13
C HIS A 113 9.06 -0.81 -2.65
N ALA A 114 9.34 0.23 -1.86
CA ALA A 114 8.93 0.28 -0.45
C ALA A 114 7.40 0.24 -0.29
N VAL A 115 6.66 0.95 -1.16
CA VAL A 115 5.19 0.88 -1.17
C VAL A 115 4.72 -0.51 -1.61
N LEU A 116 5.32 -1.10 -2.64
CA LEU A 116 5.00 -2.46 -3.10
C LEU A 116 5.14 -3.50 -1.98
N ILE A 117 6.27 -3.53 -1.26
CA ILE A 117 6.50 -4.49 -0.16
C ILE A 117 5.40 -4.39 0.91
N LEU A 118 4.92 -3.18 1.21
CA LEU A 118 3.86 -2.97 2.20
C LEU A 118 2.49 -3.43 1.69
N THR A 119 2.36 -3.66 0.38
CA THR A 119 1.14 -4.10 -0.30
C THR A 119 1.18 -5.56 -0.79
N GLU A 120 2.36 -6.19 -0.90
CA GLU A 120 2.52 -7.58 -1.36
C GLU A 120 2.13 -8.64 -0.32
N ARG A 121 1.70 -8.22 0.88
CA ARG A 121 1.33 -9.13 1.98
C ARG A 121 -0.18 -9.26 2.19
N PHE A 122 -0.97 -8.91 1.18
CA PHE A 122 -2.40 -9.23 1.06
C PHE A 122 -2.60 -10.53 0.30
#